data_AF-A0A1Q8R385-F1
#
_entry.id   AF-A0A1Q8R385-F1
#
_cell.length_a   1.000
_cell.length_b   1.000
_cell.length_c   1.000
_cell.angle_alpha   90.00
_cell.angle_beta   90.00
_cell.angle_gamma   90.00
#
_symmetry.space_group_name_H-M   'P 1'
#
loop_
_entity.id
_entity.type
_entity.pdbx_description
1 polymer ?
#
loop_
_entity_poly.entity_id
_entity_poly.type
_entity_poly.pdbx_seq_one_letter_code
_entity_poly.pdbx_strand_id
1 'polypeptide(L)' 'MDVSAAAALGAGIAAGLAALGASIGNGNVISKTVEGIARQPEAKGTLQATMFIGVGLIEALPLLSWVLALLLMFTK' A
#
# COMPACT_ATOMS: atom_id res chain seq x y z
N MET A 1 -19.62 -23.73 3.22
CA MET A 1 -19.53 -22.36 3.77
C MET A 1 -20.68 -21.57 3.19
N ASP A 2 -21.38 -20.77 4.00
CA ASP A 2 -22.34 -19.81 3.45
C ASP A 2 -21.62 -18.65 2.73
N VAL A 3 -22.37 -17.88 1.95
CA VAL A 3 -21.83 -16.78 1.13
C VAL A 3 -21.21 -15.68 2.01
N SER A 4 -21.77 -15.44 3.19
CA SER A 4 -21.29 -14.41 4.10
C SER A 4 -19.89 -14.75 4.64
N ALA A 5 -19.70 -15.99 5.08
CA ALA A 5 -18.44 -16.53 5.56
C ALA A 5 -17.37 -16.54 4.45
N ALA A 6 -17.74 -16.95 3.24
CA ALA A 6 -16.83 -16.95 2.09
C ALA A 6 -16.35 -15.53 1.76
N ALA A 7 -17.26 -14.56 1.75
CA ALA A 7 -16.91 -13.18 1.42
C ALA A 7 -16.16 -12.46 2.55
N ALA A 8 -16.40 -12.80 3.82
CA ALA A 8 -15.61 -12.29 4.94
C ALA A 8 -14.15 -12.79 4.86
N LEU A 9 -13.96 -14.06 4.53
CA LEU A 9 -12.62 -14.64 4.32
C LEU A 9 -11.93 -13.99 3.11
N GLY A 10 -12.63 -13.85 1.98
CA GLY A 10 -12.10 -13.18 0.79
C GLY A 10 -11.69 -11.73 1.04
N ALA A 11 -12.50 -10.98 1.77
CA ALA A 11 -12.19 -9.60 2.19
C ALA A 11 -10.93 -9.54 3.06
N GLY A 12 -10.80 -10.43 4.05
CA GLY A 12 -9.62 -10.50 4.92
C GLY A 12 -8.33 -10.83 4.16
N ILE A 13 -8.40 -11.77 3.22
CA ILE A 13 -7.25 -12.14 2.39
C ILE A 13 -6.84 -10.98 1.47
N ALA A 14 -7.80 -10.36 0.79
CA ALA A 14 -7.54 -9.24 -0.12
C ALA A 14 -6.91 -8.04 0.62
N ALA A 15 -7.45 -7.69 1.79
CA ALA A 15 -6.93 -6.62 2.63
C ALA A 15 -5.53 -6.95 3.17
N GLY A 16 -5.31 -8.18 3.65
CA GLY A 16 -4.03 -8.63 4.19
C GLY A 16 -2.90 -8.63 3.14
N LEU A 17 -3.17 -9.17 1.95
CA LEU A 17 -2.19 -9.20 0.85
C LEU A 17 -1.89 -7.80 0.33
N ALA A 18 -2.89 -6.94 0.22
CA ALA A 18 -2.72 -5.54 -0.14
C ALA A 18 -1.83 -4.79 0.86
N ALA A 19 -2.10 -4.95 2.17
CA ALA A 19 -1.30 -4.32 3.22
C ALA A 19 0.16 -4.80 3.22
N LEU A 20 0.38 -6.09 2.98
CA LEU A 20 1.73 -6.66 2.87
C LEU A 20 2.49 -6.08 1.67
N GLY A 21 1.85 -6.04 0.49
CA GLY A 21 2.44 -5.46 -0.72
C GLY A 21 2.79 -3.99 -0.56
N ALA A 22 1.88 -3.20 0.03
CA ALA A 22 2.11 -1.78 0.32
C ALA A 22 3.30 -1.57 1.26
N SER A 23 3.36 -2.36 2.34
CA SER A 23 4.42 -2.26 3.36
C SER A 23 5.80 -2.53 2.76
N ILE A 24 5.93 -3.55 1.90
CA ILE A 24 7.19 -3.87 1.22
C ILE A 24 7.57 -2.76 0.24
N GLY A 25 6.62 -2.29 -0.57
CA GLY A 25 6.86 -1.20 -1.53
C GLY A 25 7.31 0.09 -0.84
N ASN A 26 6.57 0.53 0.17
CA ASN A 26 6.88 1.74 0.94
C ASN A 26 8.21 1.60 1.68
N GLY A 27 8.47 0.45 2.32
CA GLY A 27 9.74 0.18 2.99
C GLY A 27 10.94 0.36 2.04
N ASN A 28 10.84 -0.15 0.82
CA ASN A 28 11.89 -0.02 -0.19
C ASN A 28 12.09 1.44 -0.63
N VAL A 29 11.01 2.13 -1.00
CA VAL A 29 11.06 3.51 -1.50
C VAL A 29 11.57 4.48 -0.42
N ILE A 30 11.08 4.34 0.81
CA ILE A 30 11.49 5.19 1.94
C ILE A 30 12.94 4.90 2.31
N SER A 31 13.35 3.62 2.41
CA SER A 31 14.73 3.26 2.74
C SER A 31 15.72 3.84 1.72
N LYS A 32 15.43 3.70 0.42
CA LYS A 32 16.28 4.25 -0.64
C LYS A 32 16.32 5.77 -0.64
N THR A 33 15.22 6.41 -0.25
CA THR A 33 15.18 7.87 -0.07
C THR A 33 16.09 8.30 1.08
N VAL A 34 16.04 7.62 2.22
CA VAL A 34 16.91 7.91 3.37
C VAL A 34 18.39 7.67 3.02
N GLU A 35 18.73 6.55 2.37
CA GLU A 35 20.09 6.29 1.87
C GLU A 35 20.56 7.40 0.91
N GLY A 36 19.69 7.85 0.00
CA GLY A 36 19.99 8.92 -0.94
C GLY A 36 20.26 10.25 -0.24
N ILE A 37 19.42 10.62 0.73
CA ILE A 37 19.58 11.83 1.54
C ILE A 37 20.88 11.78 2.36
N ALA A 38 21.23 10.61 2.92
CA ALA A 38 22.46 10.44 3.69
C ALA A 38 23.72 10.62 2.83
N ARG A 39 23.67 10.22 1.55
CA ARG A 39 24.77 10.42 0.59
C ARG A 39 24.82 11.85 0.05
N GLN A 40 23.67 12.49 -0.13
CA GLN A 40 23.57 13.83 -0.71
C GLN A 40 22.48 14.68 -0.01
N PRO A 41 22.82 15.35 1.11
CA PRO A 41 21.85 16.10 1.92
C PRO A 41 21.15 17.23 1.17
N GLU A 42 21.85 17.90 0.26
CA GLU A 42 21.32 18.99 -0.58
C GLU A 42 20.21 18.53 -1.55
N ALA A 43 20.17 17.24 -1.89
CA ALA A 43 19.13 16.67 -2.76
C ALA A 43 17.84 16.29 -2.01
N LYS A 44 17.77 16.52 -0.69
CA LYS A 44 16.66 16.06 0.17
C LYS A 44 15.27 16.41 -0.36
N GLY A 45 15.06 17.66 -0.78
CA GLY A 45 13.74 18.10 -1.27
C GLY A 45 13.27 17.30 -2.48
N THR A 46 14.14 17.14 -3.48
CA THR A 46 13.85 16.40 -4.71
C THR A 46 13.61 14.91 -4.44
N LEU A 47 14.43 14.30 -3.58
CA LEU A 47 14.29 12.90 -3.20
C LEU A 47 12.98 12.64 -2.44
N GLN A 48 12.61 13.52 -1.49
CA GLN A 48 11.32 13.40 -0.79
C GLN A 48 10.13 13.59 -1.73
N ALA A 49 10.18 14.55 -2.67
CA ALA A 49 9.13 14.72 -3.66
C ALA A 49 8.93 13.44 -4.51
N THR A 50 10.04 12.87 -4.99
CA THR A 50 10.03 11.61 -5.76
C THR A 50 9.49 10.44 -4.92
N MET A 51 9.90 10.35 -3.65
CA MET A 51 9.42 9.36 -2.69
C MET A 51 7.89 9.43 -2.54
N PHE A 52 7.32 10.61 -2.34
CA PHE A 52 5.87 10.76 -2.17
C PHE A 52 5.08 10.40 -3.43
N ILE A 53 5.61 10.69 -4.62
CA ILE A 53 5.02 10.22 -5.88
C ILE A 53 5.02 8.69 -5.91
N GLY A 54 6.15 8.06 -5.58
CA GLY A 54 6.28 6.60 -5.52
C GLY A 54 5.32 5.96 -4.51
N VAL A 55 5.25 6.51 -3.29
CA VAL A 55 4.31 6.06 -2.25
C VAL A 55 2.86 6.22 -2.72
N GLY A 56 2.50 7.34 -3.34
CA GLY A 56 1.16 7.54 -3.89
C GLY A 56 0.77 6.49 -4.93
N LEU A 57 1.70 6.09 -5.80
CA LEU A 57 1.50 5.02 -6.78
C LEU A 57 1.37 3.64 -6.10
N ILE A 58 2.17 3.39 -5.06
CA ILE A 58 2.10 2.15 -4.27
C ILE A 58 0.74 2.01 -3.59
N GLU A 59 0.21 3.09 -3.02
CA GLU A 59 -1.06 3.10 -2.26
C GLU A 59 -2.32 3.01 -3.13
N ALA A 60 -2.23 3.24 -4.44
CA ALA A 60 -3.39 3.17 -5.33
C ALA A 60 -4.08 1.78 -5.33
N LEU A 61 -3.30 0.69 -5.39
CA LEU A 61 -3.85 -0.68 -5.39
C LEU A 61 -4.33 -1.14 -4.00
N PRO A 62 -3.61 -0.87 -2.90
CA PRO A 62 -4.08 -1.15 -1.55
C PRO A 62 -5.41 -0.47 -1.22
N LEU A 63 -5.56 0.81 -1.57
CA LEU A 63 -6.82 1.53 -1.35
C LEU A 63 -7.96 0.90 -2.15
N LEU A 64 -7.72 0.52 -3.41
CA LEU A 64 -8.72 -0.19 -4.21
C LEU A 64 -9.10 -1.55 -3.60
N SER A 65 -8.12 -2.32 -3.09
CA SER A 65 -8.38 -3.59 -2.41
C SER A 65 -9.25 -3.42 -1.17
N TRP A 66 -8.98 -2.39 -0.36
CA TRP A 66 -9.81 -2.05 0.79
C TRP A 66 -11.24 -1.67 0.40
N VAL A 67 -11.41 -0.88 -0.66
CA VAL A 67 -12.74 -0.53 -1.19
C VAL A 67 -13.50 -1.79 -1.62
N LEU A 68 -12.86 -2.71 -2.34
CA LEU A 68 -13.48 -3.96 -2.77
C LEU A 68 -13.83 -4.87 -1.58
N ALA A 69 -12.96 -4.96 -0.57
CA ALA A 69 -13.21 -5.72 0.64
C ALA A 69 -14.42 -5.18 1.42
N LEU A 70 -14.56 -3.85 1.52
CA LEU A 70 -15.70 -3.20 2.15
C LEU A 70 -16.99 -3.40 1.33
N LEU A 71 -16.94 -3.22 0.01
CA LEU A 71 -18.08 -3.50 -0.87
C LEU A 71 -18.56 -4.94 -0.69
N LEU A 72 -17.62 -5.90 -0.79
CA LEU A 72 -17.93 -7.29 -0.51
C LEU A 72 -18.54 -7.45 0.86
N MET A 73 -18.08 -6.81 1.92
CA MET A 73 -18.69 -6.94 3.25
C MET A 73 -20.14 -6.43 3.34
N PHE A 74 -20.50 -5.38 2.59
CA PHE A 74 -21.78 -4.67 2.75
C PHE A 74 -22.83 -4.94 1.66
N THR A 75 -22.49 -5.62 0.56
CA THR A 75 -23.41 -5.83 -0.58
C THR A 75 -23.85 -7.28 -0.81
N LYS A 76 -23.61 -8.18 0.15
CA LYS A 76 -23.93 -9.61 0.09
C LYS A 76 -24.75 -10.06 1.28
#